data_AF-A0A6B0WK61-F1
#
_entry.id   AF-A0A6B0WK61-F1
#
_cell.length_a   1.000
_cell.length_b   1.000
_cell.length_c   1.000
_cell.angle_alpha   90.00
_cell.angle_beta   90.00
_cell.angle_gamma   90.00
#
_symmetry.space_group_name_H-M   'P 1'
#
loop_
_entity.id
_entity.type
_entity.pdbx_description
1 polymer ?
#
loop_
_entity_poly.entity_id
_entity_poly.type
_entity_poly.pdbx_seq_one_letter_code
_entity_poly.pdbx_strand_id
1 'polypeptide(L)'
;MKRHTIFWIAAVTAVFGLLAASCGGDDDAADDTSAVTETAPAPEDEAPTAADEEEPMAEEEPMAEEEPMAEEEAMAEEEAMAEEEAITEAIEEGDIADIATLDMDTNGDGKVILGVAAAGPRDDGAYYQALVDAAEDISAAQGWEPPIVVDNIEPAVAATELENLAAQGVDIIAVGAGEISDPLPDLVAQYPDIFWYCNCGTGFPQMDGVALSTNDGAEIEYVVGVAAGLLLQEHGGDTAYMIGCCDLGFEVETELAMRLGLKAVDPSFDVVYTPTGNFPFDFDNVAGATEAFNVALDAGMDLVYPYLGGAHEPLVQLANEHGIPVTSAGASDVCSRTDLHWDMAALFDGGDFARAVFPLIVSGAFVEGDIYKFAVGRDPEVGALICDPTPEQKEQLDQAHADVWNGYCLAEFDAIRAIAYGGVDMEAPLVCSDA
;
A
#
# COMPACT_ATOMS: atom_id res chain seq x y z
N MET A 1 21.76 41.04 -39.76
CA MET A 1 21.38 41.55 -41.10
C MET A 1 21.26 40.37 -42.06
N LYS A 2 20.02 40.10 -42.54
CA LYS A 2 19.62 39.55 -43.87
C LYS A 2 20.40 38.33 -44.41
N ARG A 3 19.80 37.17 -44.75
CA ARG A 3 18.56 36.91 -45.54
C ARG A 3 18.23 35.41 -45.40
N HIS A 4 17.02 35.04 -44.97
CA HIS A 4 15.86 34.64 -45.80
C HIS A 4 16.05 33.37 -46.65
N THR A 5 15.39 32.29 -46.20
CA THR A 5 14.89 31.23 -47.08
C THR A 5 13.40 31.10 -46.84
N ILE A 6 12.63 31.35 -47.88
CA ILE A 6 11.17 31.24 -47.99
C ILE A 6 10.91 29.87 -48.62
N PHE A 7 10.03 29.04 -48.05
CA PHE A 7 9.29 28.05 -48.83
C PHE A 7 7.85 27.93 -48.34
N TRP A 8 6.99 27.72 -49.33
CA TRP A 8 5.56 27.98 -49.36
C TRP A 8 4.71 26.87 -48.71
N ILE A 9 3.59 27.30 -48.13
CA ILE A 9 2.40 26.51 -47.80
C ILE A 9 1.65 26.18 -49.10
N ALA A 10 1.19 24.94 -49.26
CA ALA A 10 0.05 24.61 -50.11
C ALA A 10 -0.75 23.46 -49.48
N ALA A 11 -1.97 23.79 -49.07
CA ALA A 11 -2.98 22.90 -48.54
C ALA A 11 -3.54 21.95 -49.61
N VAL A 12 -3.89 20.73 -49.20
CA VAL A 12 -4.77 19.84 -49.96
C VAL A 12 -5.93 19.44 -49.05
N THR A 13 -7.06 20.10 -49.29
CA THR A 13 -8.39 19.75 -48.79
C THR A 13 -8.94 18.62 -49.67
N ALA A 14 -9.28 17.48 -49.09
CA ALA A 14 -10.07 16.44 -49.76
C ALA A 14 -11.40 16.28 -49.02
N VAL A 15 -12.44 16.79 -49.67
CA VAL A 15 -13.86 16.62 -49.33
C VAL A 15 -14.32 15.27 -49.89
N PHE A 16 -14.92 14.42 -49.05
CA PHE A 16 -15.85 13.39 -49.52
C PHE A 16 -17.12 13.45 -48.67
N GLY A 17 -18.23 13.73 -49.36
CA GLY A 17 -19.56 13.78 -48.79
C GLY A 17 -20.35 12.49 -49.01
N LEU A 18 -21.17 12.21 -47.99
CA LEU A 18 -22.52 11.60 -47.98
C LEU A 18 -22.79 10.28 -48.72
N LEU A 19 -23.36 9.34 -47.96
CA LEU A 19 -24.66 8.74 -48.25
C LEU A 19 -25.38 8.37 -46.94
N ALA A 20 -26.63 8.79 -46.82
CA ALA A 20 -27.56 8.56 -45.72
C ALA A 20 -28.60 7.49 -46.10
N ALA A 21 -29.11 6.72 -45.13
CA ALA A 21 -30.50 6.25 -45.06
C ALA A 21 -30.76 5.37 -43.82
N SER A 22 -31.54 5.86 -42.84
CA SER A 22 -32.77 5.18 -42.39
C SER A 22 -33.65 6.13 -41.54
N CYS A 23 -34.89 6.35 -42.01
CA CYS A 23 -36.07 6.66 -41.18
C CYS A 23 -36.61 5.31 -40.64
N GLY A 24 -37.36 5.16 -39.56
CA GLY A 24 -38.25 6.04 -38.78
C GLY A 24 -39.49 5.22 -38.37
N GLY A 25 -40.17 5.57 -37.27
CA GLY A 25 -41.53 5.08 -36.96
C GLY A 25 -41.91 5.05 -35.47
N ASP A 26 -42.54 6.12 -35.00
CA ASP A 26 -43.48 6.14 -33.86
C ASP A 26 -44.87 5.65 -34.31
N ASP A 27 -45.65 5.03 -33.40
CA ASP A 27 -47.00 5.49 -33.00
C ASP A 27 -47.76 4.48 -32.10
N ASP A 28 -48.46 5.09 -31.13
CA ASP A 28 -49.36 4.64 -30.06
C ASP A 28 -50.47 3.62 -30.39
N ALA A 29 -50.92 2.88 -29.35
CA ALA A 29 -52.35 2.77 -29.00
C ALA A 29 -52.59 2.13 -27.61
N ALA A 30 -53.55 2.72 -26.89
CA ALA A 30 -54.00 2.42 -25.54
C ALA A 30 -55.02 1.26 -25.43
N ASP A 31 -55.18 0.78 -24.19
CA ASP A 31 -56.42 0.76 -23.39
C ASP A 31 -56.88 -0.58 -22.78
N ASP A 32 -57.24 -0.44 -21.50
CA ASP A 32 -58.31 -1.07 -20.72
C ASP A 32 -58.25 -2.48 -20.06
N THR A 33 -58.36 -2.42 -18.72
CA THR A 33 -59.03 -3.27 -17.71
C THR A 33 -59.10 -4.81 -17.79
N SER A 34 -58.71 -5.47 -16.69
CA SER A 34 -59.66 -6.01 -15.69
C SER A 34 -58.98 -6.89 -14.62
N ALA A 35 -59.59 -6.86 -13.44
CA ALA A 35 -59.18 -7.44 -12.17
C ALA A 35 -59.16 -8.98 -12.13
N VAL A 36 -58.27 -9.55 -11.30
CA VAL A 36 -58.54 -10.77 -10.51
C VAL A 36 -57.84 -10.67 -9.14
N THR A 37 -58.67 -10.63 -8.09
CA THR A 37 -58.48 -10.90 -6.66
C THR A 37 -57.89 -12.31 -6.44
N GLU A 38 -57.07 -12.65 -5.43
CA GLU A 38 -57.50 -13.04 -4.07
C GLU A 38 -56.29 -13.58 -3.26
N THR A 39 -56.16 -13.15 -1.99
CA THR A 39 -55.81 -13.90 -0.73
C THR A 39 -54.60 -14.88 -0.68
N ALA A 40 -53.77 -15.01 0.36
CA ALA A 40 -53.71 -14.65 1.80
C ALA A 40 -52.29 -15.07 2.34
N PRO A 41 -52.03 -15.23 3.65
CA PRO A 41 -51.82 -14.23 4.70
C PRO A 41 -50.41 -14.29 5.34
N ALA A 42 -50.12 -13.30 6.19
CA ALA A 42 -49.03 -13.32 7.19
C ALA A 42 -49.31 -14.32 8.34
N PRO A 43 -48.29 -14.62 9.16
CA PRO A 43 -48.54 -14.75 10.58
C PRO A 43 -47.61 -13.88 11.44
N GLU A 44 -48.18 -13.53 12.58
CA GLU A 44 -47.69 -12.76 13.71
C GLU A 44 -46.74 -13.58 14.60
N ASP A 45 -45.76 -12.88 15.18
CA ASP A 45 -45.50 -12.76 16.62
C ASP A 45 -45.62 -14.03 17.49
N GLU A 46 -44.50 -14.52 18.05
CA GLU A 46 -44.46 -15.14 19.38
C GLU A 46 -43.08 -14.93 20.05
N ALA A 47 -43.08 -14.12 21.10
CA ALA A 47 -42.12 -14.22 22.21
C ALA A 47 -42.62 -15.24 23.24
N PRO A 48 -41.71 -15.86 24.02
CA PRO A 48 -42.05 -16.12 25.41
C PRO A 48 -40.92 -15.77 26.39
N THR A 49 -41.26 -14.86 27.31
CA THR A 49 -41.21 -14.97 28.77
C THR A 49 -40.02 -15.66 29.48
N ALA A 50 -39.38 -14.85 30.32
CA ALA A 50 -38.62 -15.21 31.51
C ALA A 50 -39.48 -15.85 32.61
N ALA A 51 -38.87 -16.68 33.48
CA ALA A 51 -38.89 -16.56 34.95
C ALA A 51 -38.27 -17.77 35.65
N ASP A 52 -37.55 -17.46 36.75
CA ASP A 52 -37.37 -18.19 38.03
C ASP A 52 -35.89 -18.22 38.44
N GLU A 53 -35.44 -17.29 39.30
CA GLU A 53 -35.54 -17.28 40.79
C GLU A 53 -34.46 -18.17 41.45
N GLU A 54 -33.53 -17.58 42.20
CA GLU A 54 -33.35 -17.78 43.66
C GLU A 54 -32.14 -16.99 44.24
N GLU A 55 -32.19 -16.82 45.57
CA GLU A 55 -31.61 -15.82 46.48
C GLU A 55 -30.11 -15.98 46.87
N PRO A 56 -29.52 -15.01 47.64
CA PRO A 56 -28.08 -14.78 47.72
C PRO A 56 -27.40 -15.48 48.91
N MET A 57 -26.11 -15.80 48.80
CA MET A 57 -25.22 -15.97 49.95
C MET A 57 -23.83 -15.38 49.66
N ALA A 58 -23.36 -14.56 50.60
CA ALA A 58 -22.01 -14.04 50.68
C ALA A 58 -21.07 -15.07 51.31
N GLU A 59 -19.87 -15.24 50.76
CA GLU A 59 -18.64 -15.63 51.49
C GLU A 59 -17.43 -14.97 50.83
N GLU A 60 -16.47 -14.57 51.67
CA GLU A 60 -15.26 -13.77 51.38
C GLU A 60 -14.10 -14.58 50.76
N GLU A 61 -13.33 -13.92 49.88
CA GLU A 61 -11.84 -13.87 49.70
C GLU A 61 -10.98 -15.18 49.78
N PRO A 62 -9.95 -15.36 48.92
CA PRO A 62 -8.84 -14.40 48.85
C PRO A 62 -8.25 -14.09 47.47
N MET A 63 -7.65 -12.90 47.42
CA MET A 63 -6.67 -12.43 46.43
C MET A 63 -5.73 -13.53 45.93
N ALA A 64 -5.70 -13.71 44.60
CA ALA A 64 -4.66 -14.43 43.89
C ALA A 64 -3.61 -13.43 43.39
N GLU A 65 -2.37 -13.83 43.53
CA GLU A 65 -1.13 -13.11 43.30
C GLU A 65 -1.00 -12.68 41.82
N GLU A 66 -0.64 -11.41 41.60
CA GLU A 66 -0.07 -10.96 40.33
C GLU A 66 1.38 -11.47 40.27
N GLU A 67 1.69 -12.26 39.24
CA GLU A 67 3.07 -12.56 38.86
C GLU A 67 3.54 -11.60 37.74
N PRO A 68 4.85 -11.31 37.64
CA PRO A 68 5.37 -10.16 36.92
C PRO A 68 5.66 -10.51 35.44
N MET A 69 4.72 -10.24 34.53
CA MET A 69 5.00 -10.36 33.08
C MET A 69 5.85 -9.21 32.52
N ALA A 70 5.94 -8.08 33.22
CA ALA A 70 6.63 -6.88 32.73
C ALA A 70 8.17 -6.94 32.78
N GLU A 71 8.76 -7.83 33.60
CA GLU A 71 10.22 -7.99 33.66
C GLU A 71 10.77 -8.93 32.57
N GLU A 72 9.94 -9.83 32.04
CA GLU A 72 10.36 -10.79 31.01
C GLU A 72 10.37 -10.16 29.60
N GLU A 73 9.38 -9.32 29.30
CA GLU A 73 9.34 -8.54 28.05
C GLU A 73 10.46 -7.49 27.98
N ALA A 74 10.76 -6.81 29.09
CA ALA A 74 11.82 -5.80 29.15
C ALA A 74 13.23 -6.39 28.97
N MET A 75 13.46 -7.63 29.42
CA MET A 75 14.75 -8.31 29.18
C MET A 75 14.88 -8.80 27.74
N ALA A 76 13.78 -9.16 27.07
CA ALA A 76 13.79 -9.54 25.66
C ALA A 76 14.09 -8.34 24.75
N GLU A 77 13.56 -7.15 25.07
CA GLU A 77 13.87 -5.91 24.36
C GLU A 77 15.33 -5.46 24.57
N GLU A 78 15.89 -5.64 25.77
CA GLU A 78 17.29 -5.30 26.06
C GLU A 78 18.28 -6.25 25.35
N GLU A 79 17.94 -7.54 25.21
CA GLU A 79 18.75 -8.50 24.44
C GLU A 79 18.67 -8.24 22.93
N ALA A 80 17.49 -7.87 22.39
CA ALA A 80 17.32 -7.53 20.98
C ALA A 80 18.11 -6.26 20.58
N MET A 81 18.08 -5.21 21.41
CA MET A 81 18.87 -3.99 21.16
C MET A 81 20.38 -4.25 21.23
N ALA A 82 20.83 -5.16 22.11
CA ALA A 82 22.24 -5.51 22.22
C ALA A 82 22.74 -6.34 21.01
N GLU A 83 21.88 -7.18 20.41
CA GLU A 83 22.19 -7.87 19.15
C GLU A 83 22.21 -6.89 17.97
N GLU A 84 21.28 -5.94 17.91
CA GLU A 84 21.25 -4.91 16.86
C GLU A 84 22.50 -4.02 16.88
N GLU A 85 22.96 -3.59 18.06
CA GLU A 85 24.16 -2.78 18.23
C GLU A 85 25.45 -3.56 17.87
N ALA A 86 25.50 -4.86 18.21
CA ALA A 86 26.60 -5.75 17.83
C ALA A 86 26.65 -6.03 16.32
N ILE A 87 25.49 -6.10 15.66
CA ILE A 87 25.40 -6.22 14.20
C ILE A 87 25.87 -4.92 13.54
N THR A 88 25.54 -3.76 14.10
CA THR A 88 26.02 -2.46 13.57
C THR A 88 27.54 -2.34 13.68
N GLU A 89 28.15 -2.74 14.79
CA GLU A 89 29.62 -2.77 14.94
C GLU A 89 30.28 -3.77 13.97
N ALA A 90 29.69 -4.94 13.74
CA ALA A 90 30.21 -5.94 12.81
C ALA A 90 30.15 -5.48 11.34
N ILE A 91 29.14 -4.67 10.99
CA ILE A 91 29.02 -4.00 9.68
C ILE A 91 30.13 -2.96 9.50
N GLU A 92 30.50 -2.21 10.53
CA GLU A 92 31.59 -1.23 10.47
C GLU A 92 33.00 -1.87 10.37
N GLU A 93 33.21 -3.06 10.93
CA GLU A 93 34.52 -3.73 10.94
C GLU A 93 34.82 -4.60 9.70
N GLY A 94 33.82 -4.85 8.83
CA GLY A 94 34.02 -5.46 7.51
C GLY A 94 34.44 -6.94 7.51
N ASP A 95 34.17 -7.68 8.60
CA ASP A 95 34.64 -9.06 8.81
C ASP A 95 33.58 -10.15 8.47
N ILE A 96 32.48 -9.80 7.79
CA ILE A 96 31.34 -10.69 7.49
C ILE A 96 31.41 -11.41 6.13
N ALA A 97 32.40 -11.09 5.29
CA ALA A 97 32.34 -11.38 3.85
C ALA A 97 32.44 -12.87 3.44
N ASP A 98 32.87 -13.79 4.31
CA ASP A 98 33.23 -15.17 3.91
C ASP A 98 32.42 -16.29 4.59
N ILE A 99 31.46 -16.01 5.48
CA ILE A 99 30.68 -17.05 6.20
C ILE A 99 29.17 -16.97 5.91
N ALA A 100 28.61 -15.80 5.64
CA ALA A 100 27.16 -15.65 5.42
C ALA A 100 26.68 -16.05 4.00
N THR A 101 27.57 -16.01 3.00
CA THR A 101 27.20 -16.31 1.59
C THR A 101 26.94 -17.78 1.30
N LEU A 102 27.46 -18.71 2.12
CA LEU A 102 27.23 -20.15 2.00
C LEU A 102 25.92 -20.61 2.65
N ASP A 103 25.30 -19.79 3.49
CA ASP A 103 24.07 -20.16 4.23
C ASP A 103 22.80 -19.95 3.39
N MET A 104 22.85 -19.03 2.42
CA MET A 104 21.73 -18.74 1.50
C MET A 104 21.75 -19.56 0.21
N ASP A 105 22.74 -20.44 -0.01
CA ASP A 105 22.71 -21.47 -1.06
C ASP A 105 21.89 -22.66 -0.54
N THR A 106 20.58 -22.47 -0.49
CA THR A 106 19.65 -23.38 0.19
C THR A 106 19.50 -24.70 -0.57
N ASN A 107 19.77 -24.70 -1.88
CA ASN A 107 19.71 -25.90 -2.71
C ASN A 107 21.08 -26.60 -2.90
N GLY A 108 22.18 -25.97 -2.48
CA GLY A 108 23.53 -26.53 -2.47
C GLY A 108 24.19 -26.66 -3.85
N ASP A 109 23.79 -25.84 -4.83
CA ASP A 109 24.34 -25.86 -6.19
C ASP A 109 25.61 -25.01 -6.36
N GLY A 110 26.00 -24.28 -5.31
CA GLY A 110 27.18 -23.42 -5.26
C GLY A 110 26.93 -22.00 -5.77
N LYS A 111 25.66 -21.59 -5.90
CA LYS A 111 25.23 -20.24 -6.26
C LYS A 111 24.09 -19.83 -5.34
N VAL A 112 23.80 -18.54 -5.31
CA VAL A 112 22.59 -18.00 -4.70
C VAL A 112 21.84 -17.21 -5.76
N ILE A 113 20.57 -17.53 -5.96
CA ILE A 113 19.69 -16.85 -6.91
C ILE A 113 18.43 -16.39 -6.17
N LEU A 114 18.18 -15.08 -6.18
CA LEU A 114 16.95 -14.49 -5.69
C LEU A 114 15.91 -14.45 -6.83
N GLY A 115 14.74 -15.04 -6.61
CA GLY A 115 13.57 -14.93 -7.46
C GLY A 115 12.63 -13.82 -6.98
N VAL A 116 12.22 -12.91 -7.87
CA VAL A 116 11.24 -11.86 -7.54
C VAL A 116 9.93 -12.15 -8.27
N ALA A 117 8.83 -12.17 -7.52
CA ALA A 117 7.47 -12.24 -8.04
C ALA A 117 6.78 -10.87 -7.85
N ALA A 118 6.52 -10.17 -8.95
CA ALA A 118 5.87 -8.87 -8.98
C ALA A 118 4.51 -8.96 -9.67
N ALA A 119 3.49 -8.31 -9.10
CA ALA A 119 2.13 -8.41 -9.60
C ALA A 119 1.87 -7.51 -10.81
N GLY A 120 2.49 -6.33 -10.87
CA GLY A 120 2.49 -5.45 -12.05
C GLY A 120 3.87 -5.36 -12.74
N PRO A 121 4.07 -4.34 -13.60
CA PRO A 121 5.30 -4.15 -14.37
C PRO A 121 6.52 -3.92 -13.47
N ARG A 122 7.66 -4.55 -13.79
CA ARG A 122 8.92 -4.35 -13.06
C ARG A 122 9.54 -2.95 -13.22
N ASP A 123 9.00 -2.14 -14.12
CA ASP A 123 9.48 -0.81 -14.50
C ASP A 123 8.37 0.23 -14.38
N ASP A 124 7.49 0.07 -13.38
CA ASP A 124 6.38 0.98 -13.10
C ASP A 124 6.81 2.33 -12.49
N GLY A 125 8.07 2.44 -12.06
CA GLY A 125 8.61 3.60 -11.37
C GLY A 125 7.96 3.89 -10.01
N ALA A 126 7.31 2.87 -9.44
CA ALA A 126 6.55 2.93 -8.20
C ALA A 126 6.75 1.63 -7.38
N TYR A 127 5.66 1.07 -6.85
CA TYR A 127 5.66 0.01 -5.86
C TYR A 127 6.34 -1.29 -6.33
N TYR A 128 6.09 -1.74 -7.57
CA TYR A 128 6.61 -3.04 -8.04
C TYR A 128 8.08 -2.98 -8.41
N GLN A 129 8.50 -1.92 -9.10
CA GLN A 129 9.90 -1.73 -9.48
C GLN A 129 10.80 -1.67 -8.25
N ALA A 130 10.35 -1.07 -7.16
CA ALA A 130 11.19 -0.86 -5.99
C ALA A 130 11.76 -2.16 -5.40
N LEU A 131 10.93 -3.22 -5.29
CA LEU A 131 11.42 -4.53 -4.83
C LEU A 131 12.36 -5.19 -5.84
N VAL A 132 12.10 -5.00 -7.14
CA VAL A 132 12.97 -5.52 -8.21
C VAL A 132 14.35 -4.87 -8.13
N ASP A 133 14.41 -3.54 -8.02
CA ASP A 133 15.64 -2.78 -7.90
C ASP A 133 16.41 -3.16 -6.62
N ALA A 134 15.71 -3.34 -5.49
CA ALA A 134 16.32 -3.81 -4.26
C ALA A 134 16.92 -5.21 -4.40
N ALA A 135 16.22 -6.15 -5.06
CA ALA A 135 16.75 -7.50 -5.30
C ALA A 135 18.01 -7.47 -6.18
N GLU A 136 18.06 -6.61 -7.19
CA GLU A 136 19.26 -6.41 -8.01
C GLU A 136 20.43 -5.85 -7.18
N ASP A 137 20.17 -4.85 -6.34
CA ASP A 137 21.16 -4.24 -5.45
C ASP A 137 21.71 -5.26 -4.43
N ILE A 138 20.81 -6.01 -3.79
CA ILE A 138 21.15 -7.04 -2.79
C ILE A 138 21.99 -8.13 -3.44
N SER A 139 21.55 -8.69 -4.57
CA SER A 139 22.31 -9.73 -5.28
C SER A 139 23.71 -9.22 -5.66
N ALA A 140 23.81 -7.99 -6.17
CA ALA A 140 25.09 -7.40 -6.52
C ALA A 140 26.02 -7.19 -5.31
N ALA A 141 25.46 -6.72 -4.19
CA ALA A 141 26.22 -6.49 -2.95
C ALA A 141 26.74 -7.79 -2.32
N GLN A 142 25.94 -8.87 -2.39
CA GLN A 142 26.30 -10.18 -1.85
C GLN A 142 27.15 -11.04 -2.81
N GLY A 143 27.34 -10.59 -4.05
CA GLY A 143 28.03 -11.37 -5.08
C GLY A 143 27.24 -12.60 -5.55
N TRP A 144 25.92 -12.56 -5.41
CA TRP A 144 24.99 -13.56 -5.90
C TRP A 144 24.79 -13.44 -7.41
N GLU A 145 24.09 -14.40 -8.00
CA GLU A 145 23.70 -14.30 -9.40
C GLU A 145 22.62 -13.22 -9.57
N PRO A 146 22.49 -12.62 -10.78
CA PRO A 146 21.40 -11.70 -11.06
C PRO A 146 20.03 -12.33 -10.77
N PRO A 147 19.08 -11.56 -10.21
CA PRO A 147 17.79 -12.11 -9.82
C PRO A 147 16.98 -12.60 -11.02
N ILE A 148 16.14 -13.62 -10.80
CA ILE A 148 15.14 -14.05 -11.77
C ILE A 148 13.83 -13.35 -11.42
N VAL A 149 13.41 -12.41 -12.25
CA VAL A 149 12.19 -11.64 -12.00
C VAL A 149 11.07 -12.15 -12.91
N VAL A 150 9.91 -12.42 -12.33
CA VAL A 150 8.64 -12.66 -13.02
C VAL A 150 7.68 -11.55 -12.60
N ASP A 151 7.23 -10.76 -13.56
CA ASP A 151 6.40 -9.58 -13.37
C ASP A 151 5.07 -9.69 -14.14
N ASN A 152 4.15 -8.76 -13.89
CA ASN A 152 2.77 -8.81 -14.43
C ASN A 152 2.03 -10.10 -14.05
N ILE A 153 2.26 -10.62 -12.84
CA ILE A 153 1.58 -11.81 -12.35
C ILE A 153 0.16 -11.43 -11.94
N GLU A 154 -0.83 -11.88 -12.71
CA GLU A 154 -2.22 -11.75 -12.31
C GLU A 154 -2.57 -12.76 -11.19
N PRO A 155 -3.43 -12.42 -10.22
CA PRO A 155 -3.83 -13.32 -9.13
C PRO A 155 -4.33 -14.68 -9.62
N ALA A 156 -5.02 -14.72 -10.76
CA ALA A 156 -5.60 -15.93 -11.34
C ALA A 156 -4.56 -16.96 -11.79
N VAL A 157 -3.32 -16.55 -12.04
CA VAL A 157 -2.22 -17.42 -12.48
C VAL A 157 -1.04 -17.45 -11.50
N ALA A 158 -1.12 -16.73 -10.38
CA ALA A 158 -0.06 -16.62 -9.38
C ALA A 158 0.53 -17.97 -8.98
N ALA A 159 -0.31 -18.97 -8.66
CA ALA A 159 0.18 -20.29 -8.27
C ALA A 159 1.08 -20.95 -9.32
N THR A 160 0.75 -20.81 -10.61
CA THR A 160 1.53 -21.37 -11.71
C THR A 160 2.84 -20.60 -11.91
N GLU A 161 2.80 -19.27 -11.86
CA GLU A 161 4.00 -18.45 -12.07
C GLU A 161 5.00 -18.56 -10.91
N LEU A 162 4.51 -18.58 -9.66
CA LEU A 162 5.35 -18.82 -8.49
C LEU A 162 5.92 -20.25 -8.46
N GLU A 163 5.15 -21.28 -8.87
CA GLU A 163 5.67 -22.65 -9.03
C GLU A 163 6.75 -22.71 -10.13
N ASN A 164 6.54 -22.03 -11.25
CA ASN A 164 7.52 -21.93 -12.33
C ASN A 164 8.80 -21.21 -11.86
N LEU A 165 8.68 -20.18 -11.02
CA LEU A 165 9.82 -19.48 -10.43
C LEU A 165 10.61 -20.41 -9.49
N ALA A 166 9.92 -21.08 -8.57
CA ALA A 166 10.53 -22.06 -7.66
C ALA A 166 11.25 -23.19 -8.42
N ALA A 167 10.67 -23.68 -9.52
CA ALA A 167 11.26 -24.73 -10.34
C ALA A 167 12.54 -24.31 -11.10
N GLN A 168 12.90 -23.03 -11.11
CA GLN A 168 14.13 -22.53 -11.75
C GLN A 168 15.39 -22.71 -10.88
N GLY A 169 15.25 -23.26 -9.66
CA GLY A 169 16.38 -23.47 -8.75
C GLY A 169 16.85 -22.17 -8.11
N VAL A 170 15.89 -21.30 -7.76
CA VAL A 170 16.16 -20.14 -6.90
C VAL A 170 16.31 -20.60 -5.45
N ASP A 171 17.06 -19.84 -4.67
CA ASP A 171 17.28 -20.10 -3.24
C ASP A 171 16.37 -19.25 -2.37
N ILE A 172 15.99 -18.08 -2.87
CA ILE A 172 15.11 -17.13 -2.20
C ILE A 172 13.98 -16.78 -3.15
N ILE A 173 12.73 -16.70 -2.68
CA ILE A 173 11.64 -16.06 -3.40
C ILE A 173 11.14 -14.87 -2.59
N ALA A 174 11.23 -13.68 -3.20
CA ALA A 174 10.64 -12.44 -2.72
C ALA A 174 9.31 -12.18 -3.46
N VAL A 175 8.19 -12.24 -2.73
CA VAL A 175 6.86 -11.89 -3.25
C VAL A 175 6.55 -10.45 -2.90
N GLY A 176 6.27 -9.62 -3.91
CA GLY A 176 6.16 -8.17 -3.75
C GLY A 176 4.78 -7.61 -3.47
N ALA A 177 3.73 -8.44 -3.48
CA ALA A 177 2.38 -7.94 -3.25
C ALA A 177 1.45 -9.03 -2.69
N GLY A 178 0.56 -8.63 -1.79
CA GLY A 178 -0.45 -9.52 -1.20
C GLY A 178 -1.40 -10.10 -2.24
N GLU A 179 -1.66 -9.41 -3.35
CA GLU A 179 -2.60 -9.87 -4.40
C GLU A 179 -2.16 -11.15 -5.12
N ILE A 180 -0.87 -11.51 -5.07
CA ILE A 180 -0.30 -12.74 -5.65
C ILE A 180 0.15 -13.75 -4.59
N SER A 181 -0.18 -13.53 -3.32
CA SER A 181 0.34 -14.29 -2.18
C SER A 181 -0.52 -15.49 -1.76
N ASP A 182 -1.76 -15.60 -2.23
CA ASP A 182 -2.68 -16.72 -1.97
C ASP A 182 -2.04 -18.13 -2.08
N PRO A 183 -1.14 -18.41 -3.05
CA PRO A 183 -0.51 -19.72 -3.20
C PRO A 183 0.58 -20.05 -2.19
N LEU A 184 1.07 -19.07 -1.41
CA LEU A 184 2.25 -19.23 -0.55
C LEU A 184 2.14 -20.41 0.43
N PRO A 185 1.03 -20.66 1.14
CA PRO A 185 0.97 -21.78 2.10
C PRO A 185 1.26 -23.14 1.47
N ASP A 186 0.79 -23.37 0.24
CA ASP A 186 1.00 -24.62 -0.48
C ASP A 186 2.42 -24.70 -1.05
N LEU A 187 2.95 -23.58 -1.56
CA LEU A 187 4.27 -23.52 -2.18
C LEU A 187 5.41 -23.64 -1.17
N VAL A 188 5.29 -22.99 -0.01
CA VAL A 188 6.26 -23.13 1.10
C VAL A 188 6.38 -24.60 1.51
N ALA A 189 5.26 -25.32 1.61
CA ALA A 189 5.26 -26.75 1.93
C ALA A 189 5.85 -27.62 0.81
N GLN A 190 5.68 -27.22 -0.46
CA GLN A 190 6.17 -27.95 -1.62
C GLN A 190 7.66 -27.74 -1.87
N TYR A 191 8.18 -26.56 -1.53
CA TYR A 191 9.56 -26.12 -1.77
C TYR A 191 10.22 -25.69 -0.46
N PRO A 192 10.50 -26.64 0.46
CA PRO A 192 11.08 -26.35 1.77
C PRO A 192 12.56 -25.97 1.72
N ASP A 193 13.19 -26.12 0.55
CA ASP A 193 14.59 -25.75 0.32
C ASP A 193 14.69 -24.32 -0.29
N ILE A 194 13.61 -23.54 -0.32
CA ILE A 194 13.61 -22.13 -0.74
C ILE A 194 13.30 -21.29 0.49
N PHE A 195 14.04 -20.21 0.70
CA PHE A 195 13.69 -19.18 1.68
C PHE A 195 12.59 -18.27 1.12
N TRP A 196 11.47 -18.17 1.82
CA TRP A 196 10.34 -17.34 1.40
C TRP A 196 10.29 -16.02 2.14
N TYR A 197 10.34 -14.92 1.39
CA TYR A 197 10.12 -13.57 1.88
C TYR A 197 8.90 -12.95 1.21
N CYS A 198 8.07 -12.25 2.00
CA CYS A 198 7.04 -11.40 1.43
C CYS A 198 7.13 -9.96 1.93
N ASN A 199 7.03 -9.04 0.98
CA ASN A 199 6.55 -7.69 1.23
C ASN A 199 5.10 -7.58 0.72
N CYS A 200 4.17 -8.20 1.45
CA CYS A 200 2.80 -8.39 0.99
C CYS A 200 1.89 -7.16 1.20
N GLY A 201 2.44 -6.04 1.67
CA GLY A 201 1.70 -4.83 1.99
C GLY A 201 1.02 -4.85 3.36
N THR A 202 0.36 -3.74 3.68
CA THR A 202 -0.31 -3.51 4.96
C THR A 202 -1.47 -4.49 5.19
N GLY A 203 -1.59 -4.98 6.43
CA GLY A 203 -2.70 -5.83 6.85
C GLY A 203 -2.57 -7.30 6.40
N PHE A 204 -1.47 -7.66 5.72
CA PHE A 204 -1.22 -9.05 5.39
C PHE A 204 -0.92 -9.88 6.65
N PRO A 205 -1.62 -11.01 6.87
CA PRO A 205 -1.43 -11.80 8.08
C PRO A 205 -0.09 -12.54 8.05
N GLN A 206 0.47 -12.78 9.25
CA GLN A 206 1.60 -13.68 9.42
C GLN A 206 1.29 -15.06 8.83
N MET A 207 2.31 -15.66 8.22
CA MET A 207 2.23 -17.00 7.65
C MET A 207 3.44 -17.82 8.08
N ASP A 208 3.20 -19.05 8.55
CA ASP A 208 4.26 -19.98 8.88
C ASP A 208 5.14 -20.23 7.64
N GLY A 209 6.46 -20.18 7.82
CA GLY A 209 7.41 -20.45 6.74
C GLY A 209 7.55 -19.31 5.73
N VAL A 210 7.11 -18.10 6.06
CA VAL A 210 7.37 -16.88 5.26
C VAL A 210 7.90 -15.80 6.19
N ALA A 211 9.07 -15.24 5.87
CA ALA A 211 9.57 -14.03 6.52
C ALA A 211 8.80 -12.82 5.98
N LEU A 212 8.17 -12.03 6.85
CA LEU A 212 7.26 -10.95 6.44
C LEU A 212 7.80 -9.59 6.89
N SER A 213 8.00 -8.67 5.94
CA SER A 213 8.06 -7.25 6.28
C SER A 213 6.67 -6.63 6.20
N THR A 214 6.32 -5.82 7.20
CA THR A 214 5.01 -5.17 7.27
C THR A 214 5.12 -3.80 7.94
N ASN A 215 4.02 -3.06 7.94
CA ASN A 215 3.92 -1.72 8.50
C ASN A 215 2.49 -1.48 9.03
N ASP A 216 2.23 -0.24 9.43
CA ASP A 216 0.89 0.21 9.81
C ASP A 216 0.39 1.28 8.83
N GLY A 217 -0.55 0.92 7.96
CA GLY A 217 -1.03 1.81 6.90
C GLY A 217 -1.77 3.01 7.45
N ALA A 218 -2.60 2.83 8.49
CA ALA A 218 -3.28 3.95 9.13
C ALA A 218 -2.30 4.98 9.72
N GLU A 219 -1.19 4.55 10.31
CA GLU A 219 -0.14 5.43 10.81
C GLU A 219 0.55 6.21 9.68
N ILE A 220 0.96 5.50 8.62
CA ILE A 220 1.63 6.08 7.45
C ILE A 220 0.72 7.11 6.78
N GLU A 221 -0.51 6.72 6.51
CA GLU A 221 -1.43 7.51 5.70
C GLU A 221 -1.98 8.70 6.47
N TYR A 222 -1.99 8.64 7.80
CA TYR A 222 -2.20 9.83 8.63
C TYR A 222 -1.10 10.88 8.41
N VAL A 223 0.19 10.51 8.46
CA VAL A 223 1.27 11.47 8.23
C VAL A 223 1.38 11.91 6.77
N VAL A 224 0.98 11.07 5.81
CA VAL A 224 0.76 11.45 4.40
C VAL A 224 -0.34 12.52 4.31
N GLY A 225 -1.46 12.34 5.02
CA GLY A 225 -2.54 13.33 5.10
C GLY A 225 -2.09 14.65 5.68
N VAL A 226 -1.25 14.64 6.73
CA VAL A 226 -0.64 15.86 7.29
C VAL A 226 0.25 16.55 6.25
N ALA A 227 1.15 15.81 5.59
CA ALA A 227 2.02 16.37 4.55
C ALA A 227 1.22 16.97 3.38
N ALA A 228 0.18 16.27 2.91
CA ALA A 228 -0.72 16.76 1.88
C ALA A 228 -1.48 18.03 2.33
N GLY A 229 -1.95 18.07 3.58
CA GLY A 229 -2.61 19.25 4.14
C GLY A 229 -1.71 20.47 4.19
N LEU A 230 -0.43 20.28 4.53
CA LEU A 230 0.56 21.35 4.52
C LEU A 230 0.81 21.91 3.11
N LEU A 231 0.79 21.06 2.09
CA LEU A 231 0.89 21.48 0.69
C LEU A 231 -0.39 22.20 0.22
N LEU A 232 -1.58 21.68 0.56
CA LEU A 232 -2.85 22.34 0.25
C LEU A 232 -2.91 23.75 0.85
N GLN A 233 -2.49 23.90 2.11
CA GLN A 233 -2.45 25.21 2.78
C GLN A 233 -1.52 26.21 2.07
N GLU A 234 -0.35 25.77 1.62
CA GLU A 234 0.60 26.59 0.87
C GLU A 234 0.02 27.03 -0.49
N HIS A 235 -0.65 26.12 -1.19
CA HIS A 235 -1.18 26.34 -2.53
C HIS A 235 -2.58 27.01 -2.53
N GLY A 236 -3.21 27.12 -1.36
CA GLY A 236 -4.54 27.68 -1.18
C GLY A 236 -5.68 26.78 -1.66
N GLY A 237 -5.43 25.47 -1.69
CA GLY A 237 -6.42 24.43 -1.96
C GLY A 237 -7.04 23.86 -0.69
N ASP A 238 -8.04 23.00 -0.83
CA ASP A 238 -8.71 22.35 0.29
C ASP A 238 -9.05 20.87 0.06
N THR A 239 -8.89 20.36 -1.16
CA THR A 239 -9.33 19.01 -1.50
C THR A 239 -8.22 18.23 -2.22
N ALA A 240 -7.76 17.15 -1.57
CA ALA A 240 -6.95 16.12 -2.21
C ALA A 240 -7.83 15.09 -2.93
N TYR A 241 -7.31 14.44 -3.96
CA TYR A 241 -7.97 13.31 -4.61
C TYR A 241 -7.06 12.10 -4.59
N MET A 242 -7.55 11.00 -4.04
CA MET A 242 -6.91 9.70 -4.13
C MET A 242 -7.49 8.96 -5.33
N ILE A 243 -6.64 8.55 -6.27
CA ILE A 243 -7.03 7.72 -7.40
C ILE A 243 -6.52 6.30 -7.13
N GLY A 244 -7.43 5.37 -6.84
CA GLY A 244 -7.12 3.96 -6.58
C GLY A 244 -7.89 3.02 -7.52
N CYS A 245 -7.75 1.70 -7.41
CA CYS A 245 -8.40 0.75 -8.30
C CYS A 245 -9.88 0.55 -7.97
N CYS A 246 -10.18 0.13 -6.73
CA CYS A 246 -11.30 -0.78 -6.53
C CYS A 246 -11.79 -0.96 -5.08
N ASP A 247 -11.56 0.00 -4.19
CA ASP A 247 -12.06 0.02 -2.80
C ASP A 247 -11.56 -1.19 -1.98
N LEU A 248 -10.33 -1.61 -2.20
CA LEU A 248 -9.71 -2.67 -1.39
C LEU A 248 -9.49 -2.19 0.04
N GLY A 249 -9.35 -3.12 0.99
CA GLY A 249 -9.23 -2.77 2.42
C GLY A 249 -8.13 -1.75 2.70
N PHE A 250 -6.94 -1.94 2.11
CA PHE A 250 -5.85 -0.96 2.26
C PHE A 250 -6.16 0.39 1.59
N GLU A 251 -6.95 0.44 0.50
CA GLU A 251 -7.36 1.72 -0.11
C GLU A 251 -8.34 2.47 0.80
N VAL A 252 -9.25 1.74 1.44
CA VAL A 252 -10.18 2.28 2.45
C VAL A 252 -9.41 2.78 3.67
N GLU A 253 -8.41 2.02 4.15
CA GLU A 253 -7.51 2.44 5.22
C GLU A 253 -6.78 3.74 4.86
N THR A 254 -6.15 3.79 3.67
CA THR A 254 -5.46 4.98 3.16
C THR A 254 -6.39 6.18 3.08
N GLU A 255 -7.58 6.04 2.49
CA GLU A 255 -8.54 7.14 2.35
C GLU A 255 -8.93 7.72 3.73
N LEU A 256 -9.26 6.84 4.68
CA LEU A 256 -9.73 7.25 6.00
C LEU A 256 -8.61 7.89 6.84
N ALA A 257 -7.42 7.31 6.82
CA ALA A 257 -6.27 7.83 7.57
C ALA A 257 -5.74 9.13 6.97
N MET A 258 -5.64 9.22 5.63
CA MET A 258 -5.29 10.46 4.94
C MET A 258 -6.28 11.57 5.24
N ARG A 259 -7.59 11.27 5.25
CA ARG A 259 -8.62 12.24 5.66
C ARG A 259 -8.40 12.75 7.07
N LEU A 260 -8.03 11.86 8.00
CA LEU A 260 -7.77 12.22 9.39
C LEU A 260 -6.55 13.14 9.51
N GLY A 261 -5.47 12.85 8.79
CA GLY A 261 -4.27 13.70 8.72
C GLY A 261 -4.55 15.07 8.10
N LEU A 262 -5.30 15.13 7.00
CA LEU A 262 -5.71 16.38 6.36
C LEU A 262 -6.49 17.28 7.34
N LYS A 263 -7.43 16.69 8.08
CA LYS A 263 -8.26 17.40 9.06
C LYS A 263 -7.50 17.85 10.30
N ALA A 264 -6.36 17.23 10.61
CA ALA A 264 -5.46 17.69 11.66
C ALA A 264 -4.77 19.01 11.30
N VAL A 265 -4.53 19.28 10.00
CA VAL A 265 -3.98 20.55 9.52
C VAL A 265 -5.06 21.62 9.44
N ASP A 266 -6.16 21.34 8.74
CA ASP A 266 -7.34 22.21 8.70
C ASP A 266 -8.62 21.35 8.65
N PRO A 267 -9.58 21.54 9.57
CA PRO A 267 -10.78 20.70 9.63
C PRO A 267 -11.67 20.80 8.38
N SER A 268 -11.50 21.84 7.54
CA SER A 268 -12.19 21.99 6.27
C SER A 268 -11.57 21.17 5.13
N PHE A 269 -10.34 20.68 5.27
CA PHE A 269 -9.70 19.86 4.24
C PHE A 269 -10.33 18.47 4.14
N ASP A 270 -10.31 17.91 2.94
CA ASP A 270 -10.86 16.58 2.67
C ASP A 270 -10.10 15.84 1.56
N VAL A 271 -10.35 14.54 1.47
CA VAL A 271 -9.90 13.68 0.38
C VAL A 271 -11.09 13.03 -0.31
N VAL A 272 -11.05 13.00 -1.63
CA VAL A 272 -12.03 12.32 -2.48
C VAL A 272 -11.38 11.10 -3.13
N TYR A 273 -11.89 9.91 -2.83
CA TYR A 273 -11.50 8.70 -3.53
C TYR A 273 -12.18 8.61 -4.90
N THR A 274 -11.40 8.30 -5.94
CA THR A 274 -11.88 8.11 -7.32
C THR A 274 -11.32 6.80 -7.88
N PRO A 275 -12.15 5.76 -8.06
CA PRO A 275 -11.67 4.49 -8.59
C PRO A 275 -11.34 4.61 -10.09
N THR A 276 -10.25 3.99 -10.54
CA THR A 276 -9.89 3.86 -11.97
C THR A 276 -10.83 2.93 -12.72
N GLY A 277 -11.39 1.96 -11.99
CA GLY A 277 -12.43 1.04 -12.45
C GLY A 277 -11.96 0.01 -13.47
N ASN A 278 -12.49 -1.22 -13.34
CA ASN A 278 -13.03 -2.13 -14.37
C ASN A 278 -13.01 -3.57 -13.85
N PHE A 279 -12.01 -3.95 -13.04
CA PHE A 279 -11.83 -5.28 -12.42
C PHE A 279 -11.05 -5.16 -11.09
N PRO A 280 -11.03 -6.19 -10.21
CA PRO A 280 -10.20 -6.18 -9.00
C PRO A 280 -8.70 -6.07 -9.33
N PHE A 281 -7.94 -5.38 -8.47
CA PHE A 281 -6.48 -5.18 -8.57
C PHE A 281 -6.04 -4.47 -9.88
N ASP A 282 -6.85 -3.56 -10.41
CA ASP A 282 -6.59 -2.86 -11.68
C ASP A 282 -5.63 -1.66 -11.55
N PHE A 283 -4.53 -1.85 -10.82
CA PHE A 283 -3.53 -0.82 -10.50
C PHE A 283 -2.71 -0.35 -11.70
N ASP A 284 -2.70 -1.12 -12.78
CA ASP A 284 -1.89 -0.89 -13.98
C ASP A 284 -2.69 -0.29 -15.16
N ASN A 285 -4.00 -0.10 -15.00
CA ASN A 285 -4.86 0.41 -16.07
C ASN A 285 -4.74 1.93 -16.24
N VAL A 286 -3.75 2.32 -17.04
CA VAL A 286 -3.48 3.71 -17.42
C VAL A 286 -4.70 4.40 -18.04
N ALA A 287 -5.53 3.69 -18.81
CA ALA A 287 -6.69 4.29 -19.48
C ALA A 287 -7.79 4.66 -18.48
N GLY A 288 -8.14 3.75 -17.57
CA GLY A 288 -9.09 4.00 -16.48
C GLY A 288 -8.58 5.07 -15.52
N ALA A 289 -7.28 4.99 -15.17
CA ALA A 289 -6.61 5.99 -14.34
C ALA A 289 -6.64 7.39 -14.96
N THR A 290 -6.43 7.50 -16.27
CA THR A 290 -6.53 8.77 -17.00
C THR A 290 -7.96 9.31 -16.99
N GLU A 291 -8.98 8.46 -17.12
CA GLU A 291 -10.38 8.88 -17.04
C GLU A 291 -10.71 9.42 -15.64
N ALA A 292 -10.33 8.68 -14.59
CA ALA A 292 -10.48 9.10 -13.19
C ALA A 292 -9.77 10.43 -12.91
N PHE A 293 -8.53 10.60 -13.38
CA PHE A 293 -7.78 11.85 -13.24
C PHE A 293 -8.52 13.03 -13.89
N ASN A 294 -9.05 12.86 -15.10
CA ASN A 294 -9.79 13.93 -15.78
C ASN A 294 -11.08 14.30 -15.04
N VAL A 295 -11.76 13.33 -14.42
CA VAL A 295 -12.93 13.59 -13.56
C VAL A 295 -12.53 14.41 -12.34
N ALA A 296 -11.44 14.03 -11.66
CA ALA A 296 -10.91 14.78 -10.52
C ALA A 296 -10.49 16.21 -10.89
N LEU A 297 -9.82 16.36 -12.04
CA LEU A 297 -9.43 17.66 -12.58
C LEU A 297 -10.64 18.55 -12.89
N ASP A 298 -11.67 18.02 -13.55
CA ASP A 298 -12.90 18.75 -13.85
C ASP A 298 -13.70 19.12 -12.58
N ALA A 299 -13.53 18.34 -11.51
CA ALA A 299 -14.11 18.61 -10.20
C ALA A 299 -13.31 19.62 -9.36
N GLY A 300 -12.12 20.02 -9.80
CA GLY A 300 -11.30 21.04 -9.15
C GLY A 300 -10.32 20.50 -8.10
N MET A 301 -9.74 19.33 -8.34
CA MET A 301 -8.65 18.76 -7.54
C MET A 301 -7.49 19.75 -7.31
N ASP A 302 -7.05 19.89 -6.05
CA ASP A 302 -5.92 20.74 -5.66
C ASP A 302 -4.62 19.95 -5.41
N LEU A 303 -4.72 18.65 -5.15
CA LEU A 303 -3.60 17.71 -4.98
C LEU A 303 -4.06 16.32 -5.40
N VAL A 304 -3.18 15.55 -6.04
CA VAL A 304 -3.47 14.16 -6.44
C VAL A 304 -2.57 13.16 -5.72
N TYR A 305 -3.18 12.09 -5.23
CA TYR A 305 -2.53 10.86 -4.83
C TYR A 305 -2.92 9.74 -5.80
N PRO A 306 -2.10 9.46 -6.83
CA PRO A 306 -2.28 8.29 -7.68
C PRO A 306 -1.84 7.03 -6.90
N TYR A 307 -2.72 6.45 -6.08
CA TYR A 307 -2.46 5.23 -5.31
C TYR A 307 -2.54 4.00 -6.23
N LEU A 308 -1.55 3.85 -7.10
CA LEU A 308 -1.53 2.93 -8.23
C LEU A 308 -0.14 2.31 -8.42
N GLY A 309 -0.08 1.21 -9.17
CA GLY A 309 1.15 0.56 -9.61
C GLY A 309 1.60 1.10 -10.96
N GLY A 310 1.53 0.29 -12.02
CA GLY A 310 1.89 0.64 -13.40
C GLY A 310 1.20 1.88 -13.98
N ALA A 311 0.08 2.32 -13.41
CA ALA A 311 -0.60 3.55 -13.81
C ALA A 311 -0.12 4.81 -13.05
N HIS A 312 0.77 4.69 -12.07
CA HIS A 312 1.24 5.80 -11.24
C HIS A 312 1.97 6.89 -12.04
N GLU A 313 3.11 6.58 -12.65
CA GLU A 313 3.91 7.57 -13.38
C GLU A 313 3.18 8.26 -14.53
N PRO A 314 2.35 7.58 -15.35
CA PRO A 314 1.50 8.26 -16.32
C PRO A 314 0.61 9.35 -15.70
N LEU A 315 0.12 9.15 -14.47
CA LEU A 315 -0.69 10.13 -13.76
C LEU A 315 0.16 11.24 -13.14
N VAL A 316 1.36 10.94 -12.65
CA VAL A 316 2.33 11.96 -12.24
C VAL A 316 2.66 12.88 -13.41
N GLN A 317 2.88 12.33 -14.62
CA GLN A 317 3.10 13.11 -15.84
C GLN A 317 1.94 14.06 -16.11
N LEU A 318 0.69 13.57 -16.04
CA LEU A 318 -0.49 14.41 -16.20
C LEU A 318 -0.59 15.49 -15.12
N ALA A 319 -0.34 15.15 -13.85
CA ALA A 319 -0.32 16.11 -12.76
C ALA A 319 0.70 17.23 -13.00
N ASN A 320 1.92 16.88 -13.41
CA ASN A 320 2.98 17.83 -13.77
C ASN A 320 2.59 18.72 -14.96
N GLU A 321 1.95 18.17 -16.00
CA GLU A 321 1.46 18.95 -17.15
C GLU A 321 0.39 19.98 -16.77
N HIS A 322 -0.42 19.66 -15.75
CA HIS A 322 -1.49 20.51 -15.24
C HIS A 322 -1.08 21.39 -14.06
N GLY A 323 0.13 21.21 -13.52
CA GLY A 323 0.62 21.92 -12.34
C GLY A 323 -0.14 21.55 -11.06
N ILE A 324 -0.61 20.32 -10.96
CA ILE A 324 -1.26 19.77 -9.77
C ILE A 324 -0.18 19.12 -8.89
N PRO A 325 -0.08 19.51 -7.60
CA PRO A 325 0.78 18.82 -6.64
C PRO A 325 0.50 17.31 -6.57
N VAL A 326 1.55 16.51 -6.49
CA VAL A 326 1.45 15.04 -6.56
C VAL A 326 2.32 14.33 -5.53
N THR A 327 1.77 13.27 -4.94
CA THR A 327 2.50 12.34 -4.05
C THR A 327 2.87 11.04 -4.76
N SER A 328 3.94 10.38 -4.31
CA SER A 328 4.28 9.01 -4.73
C SER A 328 3.31 7.97 -4.19
N ALA A 329 3.33 6.77 -4.77
CA ALA A 329 2.69 5.57 -4.23
C ALA A 329 3.75 4.59 -3.72
N GLY A 330 4.30 4.89 -2.55
CA GLY A 330 5.26 4.03 -1.85
C GLY A 330 6.71 4.35 -2.19
N ALA A 331 7.02 4.74 -3.43
CA ALA A 331 8.38 5.09 -3.83
C ALA A 331 8.94 6.24 -2.97
N SER A 332 10.06 5.98 -2.28
CA SER A 332 10.64 6.88 -1.28
C SER A 332 11.65 7.89 -1.87
N ASP A 333 12.22 7.57 -3.02
CA ASP A 333 13.34 8.31 -3.61
C ASP A 333 12.91 9.42 -4.58
N VAL A 334 11.59 9.60 -4.78
CA VAL A 334 11.00 10.47 -5.80
C VAL A 334 11.46 11.93 -5.73
N CYS A 335 11.79 12.42 -4.54
CA CYS A 335 12.26 13.80 -4.36
C CYS A 335 13.66 14.04 -4.93
N SER A 336 14.42 12.98 -5.21
CA SER A 336 15.74 13.04 -5.84
C SER A 336 15.69 12.88 -7.37
N ARG A 337 14.53 12.46 -7.91
CA ARG A 337 14.32 12.25 -9.34
C ARG A 337 14.26 13.57 -10.10
N THR A 338 14.54 13.49 -11.40
CA THR A 338 14.64 14.70 -12.27
C THR A 338 13.92 14.56 -13.60
N ASP A 339 13.46 13.37 -13.91
CA ASP A 339 12.69 13.01 -15.09
C ASP A 339 11.19 13.33 -14.91
N LEU A 340 10.69 13.21 -13.69
CA LEU A 340 9.35 13.59 -13.23
C LEU A 340 9.47 14.39 -11.92
N HIS A 341 8.40 15.09 -11.56
CA HIS A 341 8.35 15.92 -10.36
C HIS A 341 7.28 15.43 -9.39
N TRP A 342 7.65 15.28 -8.13
CA TRP A 342 6.77 15.05 -7.00
C TRP A 342 6.95 16.17 -5.99
N ASP A 343 5.87 16.50 -5.29
CA ASP A 343 5.85 17.50 -4.23
C ASP A 343 6.08 16.83 -2.86
N MET A 344 5.72 15.56 -2.75
CA MET A 344 5.91 14.74 -1.57
C MET A 344 6.02 13.25 -1.92
N ALA A 345 6.49 12.46 -0.95
CA ALA A 345 6.57 11.01 -0.99
C ALA A 345 5.76 10.41 0.15
N ALA A 346 4.95 9.39 -0.16
CA ALA A 346 4.42 8.47 0.82
C ALA A 346 5.40 7.30 0.95
N LEU A 347 5.90 7.05 2.16
CA LEU A 347 6.99 6.11 2.42
C LEU A 347 6.39 4.77 2.87
N PHE A 348 6.41 3.80 1.96
CA PHE A 348 6.12 2.38 2.21
C PHE A 348 6.77 1.51 1.13
N ASP A 349 7.98 1.90 0.73
CA ASP A 349 8.70 1.32 -0.40
C ASP A 349 9.10 -0.13 -0.10
N GLY A 350 8.58 -1.08 -0.89
CA GLY A 350 8.88 -2.51 -0.72
C GLY A 350 10.36 -2.84 -0.93
N GLY A 351 11.06 -2.03 -1.72
CA GLY A 351 12.50 -2.12 -1.92
C GLY A 351 13.29 -1.66 -0.69
N ASP A 352 12.89 -0.56 -0.06
CA ASP A 352 13.53 -0.09 1.18
C ASP A 352 13.34 -1.08 2.33
N PHE A 353 12.14 -1.66 2.46
CA PHE A 353 11.91 -2.74 3.40
C PHE A 353 12.83 -3.93 3.13
N ALA A 354 12.97 -4.35 1.88
CA ALA A 354 13.88 -5.43 1.52
C ALA A 354 15.34 -5.07 1.84
N ARG A 355 15.81 -3.85 1.50
CA ARG A 355 17.17 -3.40 1.82
C ARG A 355 17.44 -3.39 3.32
N ALA A 356 16.46 -3.05 4.14
CA ALA A 356 16.58 -3.04 5.60
C ALA A 356 16.62 -4.46 6.20
N VAL A 357 15.77 -5.39 5.74
CA VAL A 357 15.67 -6.72 6.37
C VAL A 357 16.61 -7.77 5.79
N PHE A 358 17.04 -7.67 4.52
CA PHE A 358 17.91 -8.69 3.92
C PHE A 358 19.26 -8.88 4.62
N PRO A 359 19.93 -7.84 5.16
CA PRO A 359 21.09 -8.04 6.01
C PRO A 359 20.80 -8.94 7.23
N LEU A 360 19.60 -8.85 7.81
CA LEU A 360 19.16 -9.70 8.92
C LEU A 360 18.82 -11.12 8.45
N ILE A 361 18.26 -11.27 7.24
CA ILE A 361 18.03 -12.58 6.61
C ILE A 361 19.37 -13.29 6.39
N VAL A 362 20.33 -12.61 5.78
CA VAL A 362 21.65 -13.15 5.44
C VAL A 362 22.45 -13.50 6.70
N SER A 363 22.26 -12.78 7.81
CA SER A 363 22.92 -13.11 9.08
C SER A 363 22.19 -14.20 9.88
N GLY A 364 20.97 -14.57 9.49
CA GLY A 364 20.11 -15.50 10.21
C GLY A 364 19.38 -14.88 11.41
N ALA A 365 19.41 -13.56 11.57
CA ALA A 365 18.69 -12.83 12.62
C ALA A 365 17.20 -12.61 12.29
N PHE A 366 16.81 -12.75 11.03
CA PHE A 366 15.43 -12.70 10.57
C PHE A 366 15.13 -13.91 9.68
N VAL A 367 14.29 -14.83 10.17
CA VAL A 367 14.06 -16.12 9.52
C VAL A 367 12.61 -16.31 9.08
N GLU A 368 12.35 -17.37 8.33
CA GLU A 368 10.99 -17.71 7.90
C GLU A 368 10.05 -17.90 9.10
N GLY A 369 8.88 -17.25 9.03
CA GLY A 369 7.91 -17.19 10.12
C GLY A 369 8.04 -15.95 11.00
N ASP A 370 9.15 -15.21 10.93
CA ASP A 370 9.30 -13.93 11.64
C ASP A 370 8.54 -12.80 10.92
N ILE A 371 8.22 -11.76 11.70
CA ILE A 371 7.68 -10.50 11.18
C ILE A 371 8.60 -9.35 11.58
N TYR A 372 8.96 -8.50 10.61
CA TYR A 372 9.54 -7.21 10.86
C TYR A 372 8.49 -6.12 10.61
N LYS A 373 8.01 -5.47 11.68
CA LYS A 373 7.04 -4.35 11.58
C LYS A 373 7.78 -3.01 11.66
N PHE A 374 7.76 -2.27 10.56
CA PHE A 374 8.22 -0.88 10.49
C PHE A 374 7.21 0.06 11.16
N ALA A 375 7.70 1.05 11.89
CA ALA A 375 6.92 1.97 12.72
C ALA A 375 7.19 3.43 12.38
N VAL A 376 6.12 4.20 12.15
CA VAL A 376 6.19 5.63 11.83
C VAL A 376 6.82 6.40 12.99
N GLY A 377 7.76 7.29 12.67
CA GLY A 377 8.49 8.09 13.65
C GLY A 377 9.65 7.38 14.35
N ARG A 378 9.83 6.08 14.11
CA ARG A 378 11.04 5.31 14.48
C ARG A 378 11.88 4.98 13.25
N ASP A 379 11.25 4.35 12.26
CA ASP A 379 11.96 3.78 11.11
C ASP A 379 11.85 4.73 9.90
N PRO A 380 12.95 5.04 9.20
CA PRO A 380 12.94 5.97 8.08
C PRO A 380 12.23 5.44 6.83
N GLU A 381 11.98 4.13 6.75
CA GLU A 381 11.32 3.47 5.62
C GLU A 381 9.80 3.70 5.58
N VAL A 382 9.20 4.23 6.66
CA VAL A 382 7.75 4.48 6.77
C VAL A 382 7.41 5.90 7.18
N GLY A 383 6.31 6.42 6.63
CA GLY A 383 5.79 7.76 6.92
C GLY A 383 5.63 8.63 5.67
N ALA A 384 5.99 9.90 5.75
CA ALA A 384 5.86 10.85 4.66
C ALA A 384 7.00 11.88 4.62
N LEU A 385 7.31 12.38 3.43
CA LEU A 385 8.28 13.45 3.23
C LEU A 385 7.77 14.46 2.20
N ILE A 386 7.93 15.75 2.46
CA ILE A 386 7.75 16.81 1.45
C ILE A 386 9.11 17.04 0.77
N CYS A 387 9.14 17.13 -0.57
CA CYS A 387 10.39 17.15 -1.33
C CYS A 387 11.21 18.44 -1.13
N ASP A 388 10.54 19.60 -1.09
CA ASP A 388 11.16 20.92 -0.88
C ASP A 388 10.48 21.67 0.29
N PRO A 389 10.56 21.17 1.53
CA PRO A 389 9.77 21.71 2.63
C PRO A 389 10.32 23.05 3.09
N THR A 390 9.42 23.97 3.42
CA THR A 390 9.77 25.10 4.29
C THR A 390 10.17 24.60 5.68
N PRO A 391 10.94 25.39 6.47
CA PRO A 391 11.30 24.99 7.83
C PRO A 391 10.09 24.70 8.72
N GLU A 392 8.98 25.41 8.51
CA GLU A 392 7.73 25.23 9.26
C GLU A 392 7.01 23.95 8.85
N GLN A 393 6.91 23.64 7.56
CA GLN A 393 6.36 22.38 7.09
C GLN A 393 7.17 21.19 7.61
N LYS A 394 8.51 21.29 7.59
CA LYS A 394 9.38 20.25 8.13
C LYS A 394 9.12 20.04 9.64
N GLU A 395 9.09 21.11 10.42
CA GLU A 395 8.85 21.02 11.87
C GLU A 395 7.49 20.38 12.18
N GLN A 396 6.43 20.76 11.46
CA GLN A 396 5.10 20.19 11.66
C GLN A 396 5.03 18.72 11.23
N LEU A 397 5.64 18.35 10.10
CA LEU A 397 5.66 16.97 9.63
C LEU A 397 6.50 16.07 10.56
N ASP A 398 7.68 16.52 10.99
CA ASP A 398 8.51 15.81 11.97
C ASP A 398 7.73 15.59 13.29
N GLN A 399 6.98 16.60 13.74
CA GLN A 399 6.14 16.48 14.93
C GLN A 399 5.02 15.46 14.74
N ALA A 400 4.36 15.42 13.58
CA ALA A 400 3.32 14.42 13.30
C ALA A 400 3.86 12.98 13.36
N HIS A 401 5.07 12.73 12.81
CA HIS A 401 5.74 11.44 12.94
C HIS A 401 6.03 11.10 14.41
N ALA A 402 6.54 12.05 15.17
CA ALA A 402 6.83 11.86 16.60
C ALA A 402 5.54 11.61 17.41
N ASP A 403 4.43 12.29 17.08
CA ASP A 403 3.16 12.12 17.78
C ASP A 403 2.60 10.71 17.56
N VAL A 404 2.63 10.21 16.32
CA VAL A 404 2.24 8.83 15.98
C VAL A 404 3.09 7.83 16.76
N TRP A 405 4.43 7.99 16.76
CA TRP A 405 5.33 7.15 17.55
C TRP A 405 5.01 7.15 19.05
N ASN A 406 4.57 8.30 19.59
CA ASN A 406 4.18 8.44 20.99
C ASN A 406 2.74 7.97 21.29
N GLY A 407 2.08 7.31 20.33
CA GLY A 407 0.75 6.72 20.51
C GLY A 407 -0.41 7.68 20.32
N TYR A 408 -0.20 8.79 19.61
CA TYR A 408 -1.30 9.66 19.22
C TYR A 408 -2.25 8.94 18.24
N CYS A 409 -3.55 9.12 18.43
CA CYS A 409 -4.59 8.65 17.51
C CYS A 409 -4.75 7.11 17.37
N LEU A 410 -4.18 6.32 18.28
CA LEU A 410 -4.24 4.85 18.24
C LEU A 410 -5.67 4.30 18.15
N ALA A 411 -6.61 4.88 18.90
CA ALA A 411 -8.00 4.41 18.91
C ALA A 411 -8.69 4.63 17.55
N GLU A 412 -8.42 5.75 16.90
CA GLU A 412 -8.93 6.03 15.57
C GLU A 412 -8.25 5.15 14.51
N PHE A 413 -6.95 4.87 14.63
CA PHE A 413 -6.26 3.92 13.75
C PHE A 413 -6.84 2.51 13.85
N ASP A 414 -7.14 2.04 15.07
CA ASP A 414 -7.85 0.77 15.30
C ASP A 414 -9.24 0.77 14.65
N ALA A 415 -9.98 1.88 14.78
CA ALA A 415 -11.30 2.01 14.16
C ALA A 415 -11.21 1.99 12.63
N ILE A 416 -10.22 2.66 12.04
CA ILE A 416 -9.97 2.66 10.59
C ILE A 416 -9.72 1.23 10.11
N ARG A 417 -8.81 0.49 10.76
CA ARG A 417 -8.52 -0.91 10.40
C ARG A 417 -9.76 -1.80 10.51
N ALA A 418 -10.58 -1.60 11.54
CA ALA A 418 -11.83 -2.34 11.70
C ALA A 418 -12.83 -2.07 10.57
N ILE A 419 -12.90 -0.83 10.07
CA ILE A 419 -13.72 -0.48 8.90
C ILE A 419 -13.14 -1.13 7.64
N ALA A 420 -11.85 -0.90 7.37
CA ALA A 420 -11.13 -1.35 6.19
C ALA A 420 -11.16 -2.87 5.98
N TYR A 421 -10.87 -3.63 7.03
CA TYR A 421 -10.70 -5.09 6.95
C TYR A 421 -11.83 -5.89 7.60
N GLY A 422 -12.62 -5.27 8.48
CA GLY A 422 -13.74 -5.91 9.18
C GLY A 422 -15.12 -5.61 8.57
N GLY A 423 -15.22 -4.64 7.64
CA GLY A 423 -16.49 -4.23 7.05
C GLY A 423 -17.44 -3.59 8.06
N VAL A 424 -16.89 -2.98 9.12
CA VAL A 424 -17.66 -2.24 10.12
C VAL A 424 -18.09 -0.89 9.53
N ASP A 425 -19.34 -0.50 9.73
CA ASP A 425 -19.81 0.82 9.29
C ASP A 425 -19.21 1.93 10.20
N MET A 426 -18.85 3.07 9.60
CA MET A 426 -18.41 4.24 10.37
C MET A 426 -19.59 4.82 11.18
N GLU A 427 -19.54 4.68 12.51
CA GLU A 427 -20.62 5.14 13.40
C GLU A 427 -20.55 6.64 13.73
N ALA A 428 -19.36 7.26 13.66
CA ALA A 428 -19.13 8.69 13.93
C ALA A 428 -17.91 9.21 13.15
N PRO A 429 -17.79 10.54 12.91
CA PRO A 429 -16.59 11.12 12.34
C PRO A 429 -15.36 10.80 13.20
N LEU A 430 -14.30 10.31 12.56
CA LEU A 430 -13.00 10.06 13.19
C LEU A 430 -12.33 11.40 13.49
N VAL A 431 -11.92 11.59 14.74
CA VAL A 431 -11.18 12.76 15.21
C VAL A 431 -10.19 12.26 16.25
N CYS A 432 -8.90 12.42 15.99
CA CYS A 432 -7.89 12.14 16.99
C CYS A 432 -8.19 12.99 18.24
N SER A 433 -8.44 12.35 19.37
CA SER A 433 -8.49 13.09 20.64
C SER A 433 -7.07 13.34 21.14
N ASP A 434 -6.81 14.52 21.69
CA ASP A 434 -5.56 14.80 22.40
C ASP A 434 -5.28 13.69 23.43
N ALA A 435 -4.06 13.14 23.41
CA ALA A 435 -3.59 12.11 24.35
C ALA A 435 -3.56 12.61 25.80
#